data_AF-A0A0L8KB46-F1
#
_entry.id   AF-A0A0L8KB46-F1
#
_cell.length_a   1.000
_cell.length_b   1.000
_cell.length_c   1.000
_cell.angle_alpha   90.00
_cell.angle_beta   90.00
_cell.angle_gamma   90.00
#
_symmetry.space_group_name_H-M   'P 1'
#
loop_
_entity.id
_entity.type
_entity.pdbx_description
1 polymer ?
#
loop_
_entity_poly.entity_id
_entity_poly.type
_entity_poly.pdbx_seq_one_letter_code
_entity_poly.pdbx_strand_id
1 'polypeptide(L)'
;MTTAPRTTGAVAAGLATVSGDGTVLDTWFPAPELTDAPGPAGTERLTPDEAANALGEGAAKALGVDARRGVEVVAVRTVIASLDDKPLDAHDAYLRLHLLSHRLVKPHGQSLDGVFGLLANVAWTSLGPVAVDDIERVRLNARAEGLHLQVTSIDKFPRMTDYVVPAGVRIADADRVRLGAHLAAGTTVMHEGFVNFNAGTLGTSMVEGRISAGVVVGNGSDIGGGASTMGTLSGGGNVVISIGERCLIGAEAGVGIALGDECVVEAGLYVTAGTRVTMPDGQIVKARELSGASNILFRRNSVTGAVEARPNNAVWGGLNDILHSHN
;
A
#
# COMPACT_ATOMS: atom_id res chain seq x y z
N MET A 1 3.15 5.98 -22.81
CA MET A 1 2.62 7.35 -22.96
C MET A 1 3.22 8.18 -21.86
N THR A 2 4.05 9.17 -22.19
CA THR A 2 4.55 10.18 -21.24
C THR A 2 3.38 11.09 -20.88
N THR A 3 2.78 10.86 -19.72
CA THR A 3 1.82 11.77 -19.08
C THR A 3 2.50 13.13 -18.88
N ALA A 4 1.79 14.22 -19.20
CA ALA A 4 2.27 15.56 -18.88
C ALA A 4 2.63 15.63 -17.38
N PRO A 5 3.72 16.33 -17.00
CA PRO A 5 4.15 16.39 -15.61
C PRO A 5 3.02 16.95 -14.74
N ARG A 6 2.70 16.24 -13.65
CA ARG A 6 1.78 16.74 -12.63
C ARG A 6 2.50 17.87 -11.91
N THR A 7 2.01 19.09 -12.10
CA THR A 7 2.49 20.27 -11.37
C THR A 7 2.00 20.31 -9.92
N THR A 8 1.18 19.33 -9.52
CA THR A 8 0.68 19.22 -8.15
C THR A 8 1.79 18.72 -7.24
N GLY A 9 2.13 19.53 -6.25
CA GLY A 9 2.97 19.17 -5.11
C GLY A 9 2.14 18.87 -3.86
N ALA A 10 2.81 18.76 -2.72
CA ALA A 10 2.16 18.56 -1.44
C ALA A 10 2.90 19.30 -0.32
N VAL A 11 2.17 19.67 0.72
CA VAL A 11 2.75 20.28 1.92
C VAL A 11 2.06 19.72 3.16
N ALA A 12 2.82 19.56 4.24
CA ALA A 12 2.26 19.19 5.52
C ALA A 12 3.16 19.64 6.67
N ALA A 13 2.54 20.11 7.76
CA ALA A 13 3.19 20.12 9.05
C ALA A 13 3.04 18.75 9.72
N GLY A 14 4.05 18.33 10.49
CA GLY A 14 4.06 17.02 11.13
C GLY A 14 4.98 16.96 12.34
N LEU A 15 4.96 15.80 13.01
CA LEU A 15 5.84 15.46 14.13
C LEU A 15 6.75 14.32 13.70
N ALA A 16 8.07 14.51 13.81
CA ALA A 16 9.05 13.50 13.49
C ALA A 16 9.75 12.98 14.75
N THR A 17 9.93 11.67 14.84
CA THR A 17 10.82 11.07 15.84
C THR A 17 12.21 10.90 15.24
N VAL A 18 13.21 11.51 15.86
CA VAL A 18 14.60 11.51 15.40
C VAL A 18 15.47 10.85 16.48
N SER A 19 16.29 9.88 16.08
CA SER A 19 17.22 9.21 17.00
C SER A 19 18.45 10.09 17.31
N GLY A 20 19.23 9.69 18.32
CA GLY A 20 20.37 10.48 18.79
C GLY A 20 21.47 10.78 17.75
N ASP A 21 21.54 10.00 16.67
CA ASP A 21 22.49 10.23 15.56
C ASP A 21 21.89 11.11 14.43
N GLY A 22 20.65 11.57 14.57
CA GLY A 22 19.95 12.37 13.58
C GLY A 22 19.10 11.55 12.59
N THR A 23 19.09 10.22 12.67
CA THR A 23 18.26 9.38 11.80
C THR A 23 16.78 9.61 12.11
N VAL A 24 16.00 9.97 11.08
CA VAL A 24 14.55 10.06 11.15
C VAL A 24 13.97 8.66 11.19
N LEU A 25 13.33 8.32 12.32
CA LEU A 25 12.68 7.02 12.50
C LEU A 25 11.26 7.04 11.93
N ASP A 26 10.54 8.14 12.11
CA ASP A 26 9.25 8.34 11.48
C ASP A 26 8.88 9.82 11.33
N THR A 27 7.80 10.10 10.59
CA THR A 27 7.15 11.40 10.61
C THR A 27 5.64 11.22 10.43
N TRP A 28 4.86 11.76 11.36
CA TRP A 28 3.40 11.77 11.31
C TRP A 28 2.90 13.11 10.79
N PHE A 29 2.06 13.07 9.76
CA PHE A 29 1.44 14.24 9.14
C PHE A 29 -0.08 14.17 9.32
N PRO A 30 -0.67 14.90 10.29
CA PRO A 30 -2.09 14.78 10.62
C PRO A 30 -3.04 15.28 9.51
N ALA A 31 -2.59 16.30 8.76
CA ALA A 31 -3.39 16.98 7.74
C ALA A 31 -2.53 17.34 6.51
N PRO A 32 -2.08 16.35 5.73
CA PRO A 32 -1.36 16.63 4.49
C PRO A 32 -2.31 17.22 3.44
N GLU A 33 -1.80 18.10 2.59
CA GLU A 33 -2.58 18.71 1.51
C GLU A 33 -1.82 18.68 0.17
N LEU A 34 -2.59 18.59 -0.92
CA LEU A 34 -2.08 18.81 -2.27
C LEU A 34 -2.15 20.30 -2.60
N THR A 35 -1.19 20.78 -3.37
CA THR A 35 -1.13 22.21 -3.76
C THR A 35 -0.50 22.38 -5.14
N ASP A 36 -1.04 23.31 -5.92
CA ASP A 36 -0.49 23.69 -7.23
C ASP A 36 0.67 24.70 -7.12
N ALA A 37 0.90 25.24 -5.91
CA ALA A 37 1.98 26.19 -5.62
C ALA A 37 2.72 25.79 -4.32
N PRO A 38 3.42 24.64 -4.30
CA PRO A 38 4.06 24.10 -3.09
C PRO A 38 5.21 24.95 -2.55
N GLY A 39 5.87 25.73 -3.41
CA GLY A 39 7.16 26.35 -3.07
C GLY A 39 8.33 25.38 -3.26
N PRO A 40 9.53 25.71 -2.73
CA PRO A 40 10.71 24.86 -2.87
C PRO A 40 10.55 23.55 -2.07
N ALA A 41 10.96 22.44 -2.66
CA ALA A 41 10.96 21.15 -1.97
C ALA A 41 11.97 21.13 -0.81
N GLY A 42 11.61 20.44 0.27
CA GLY A 42 12.47 20.25 1.44
C GLY A 42 11.69 20.16 2.74
N THR A 43 12.43 19.96 3.82
CA THR A 43 11.87 19.91 5.17
C THR A 43 12.56 20.93 6.07
N GLU A 44 11.76 21.71 6.80
CA GLU A 44 12.24 22.63 7.83
C GLU A 44 11.70 22.23 9.21
N ARG A 45 12.48 22.50 10.26
CA ARG A 45 12.00 22.37 11.64
C ARG A 45 11.14 23.58 12.00
N LEU A 46 10.03 23.34 12.69
CA LEU A 46 9.17 24.38 13.22
C LEU A 46 9.49 24.66 14.68
N THR A 47 9.35 25.92 15.09
CA THR A 47 9.34 26.31 16.49
C THR A 47 8.08 25.78 17.20
N PRO A 48 8.07 25.70 18.55
CA PRO A 48 6.88 25.29 19.29
C PRO A 48 5.63 26.15 18.98
N ASP A 49 5.79 27.45 18.80
CA ASP A 49 4.68 28.36 18.46
C ASP A 49 4.15 28.09 17.04
N GLU A 50 5.03 27.87 16.07
CA GLU A 50 4.63 27.49 14.70
C GLU A 50 3.95 26.12 14.67
N ALA A 51 4.43 25.16 15.46
CA ALA A 51 3.83 23.84 15.61
C ALA A 51 2.44 23.94 16.23
N ALA A 52 2.27 24.76 17.28
CA ALA A 52 0.97 25.00 17.90
C ALA A 52 -0.01 25.65 16.92
N ASN A 53 0.45 26.61 16.12
CA ASN A 53 -0.39 27.25 15.11
C ASN A 53 -0.81 26.29 13.98
N ALA A 54 0.10 25.40 13.54
CA ALA A 54 -0.16 24.50 12.42
C ALA A 54 -0.92 23.22 12.80
N LEU A 55 -0.66 22.67 13.99
CA LEU A 55 -1.12 21.35 14.42
C LEU A 55 -1.94 21.37 15.73
N GLY A 56 -2.04 22.54 16.37
CA GLY A 56 -2.70 22.74 17.65
C GLY A 56 -1.78 22.55 18.87
N GLU A 57 -2.25 23.01 20.03
CA GLU A 57 -1.52 23.01 21.31
C GLU A 57 -0.97 21.64 21.75
N GLY A 58 -1.61 20.55 21.30
CA GLY A 58 -1.12 19.19 21.58
C GLY A 58 0.23 18.90 20.94
N ALA A 59 0.52 19.47 19.77
CA ALA A 59 1.77 19.25 19.07
C ALA A 59 2.95 19.86 19.81
N ALA A 60 2.81 21.09 20.31
CA ALA A 60 3.86 21.74 21.12
C ALA A 60 4.21 20.94 22.38
N LYS A 61 3.20 20.31 23.02
CA LYS A 61 3.40 19.44 24.20
C LYS A 61 4.07 18.11 23.87
N ALA A 62 3.97 17.65 22.63
CA ALA A 62 4.60 16.41 22.20
C ALA A 62 6.11 16.57 21.90
N LEU A 63 6.58 17.80 21.76
CA LEU A 63 7.98 18.09 21.42
C LEU A 63 8.92 17.82 22.60
N GLY A 64 10.13 17.36 22.27
CA GLY A 64 11.21 17.21 23.23
C GLY A 64 11.84 15.83 23.24
N VAL A 65 12.76 15.64 24.19
CA VAL A 65 13.57 14.43 24.30
C VAL A 65 12.85 13.37 25.13
N ASP A 66 12.76 12.15 24.61
CA ASP A 66 12.41 10.96 25.37
C ASP A 66 13.70 10.21 25.74
N ALA A 67 14.21 10.46 26.95
CA ALA A 67 15.45 9.88 27.44
C ALA A 67 15.41 8.34 27.54
N ARG A 68 14.22 7.74 27.68
CA ARG A 68 14.05 6.29 27.80
C ARG A 68 14.39 5.62 26.48
N ARG A 69 13.89 6.22 25.38
CA ARG A 69 14.14 5.77 24.01
C ARG A 69 15.47 6.29 23.44
N GLY A 70 15.93 7.46 23.90
CA GLY A 70 17.08 8.15 23.33
C GLY A 70 16.74 8.82 21.99
N VAL A 71 15.55 9.42 21.90
CA VAL A 71 15.05 10.10 20.70
C VAL A 71 14.53 11.49 21.04
N GLU A 72 14.44 12.35 20.03
CA GLU A 72 13.81 13.67 20.09
C GLU A 72 12.57 13.67 19.19
N VAL A 73 11.44 14.18 19.69
CA VAL A 73 10.27 14.50 18.87
C VAL A 73 10.33 15.96 18.48
N VAL A 74 10.34 16.23 17.18
CA VAL A 74 10.44 17.58 16.61
C VAL A 74 9.26 17.88 15.69
N ALA A 75 8.84 19.14 15.62
CA ALA A 75 7.88 19.58 14.63
C ALA A 75 8.61 19.93 13.33
N VAL A 76 8.02 19.54 12.21
CA VAL A 76 8.56 19.82 10.87
C VAL A 76 7.47 20.29 9.93
N ARG A 77 7.88 21.03 8.88
CA ARG A 77 7.07 21.25 7.69
C ARG A 77 7.82 20.69 6.50
N THR A 78 7.15 19.80 5.76
CA THR A 78 7.71 19.16 4.57
C THR A 78 6.94 19.61 3.34
N VAL A 79 7.68 19.96 2.30
CA VAL A 79 7.17 20.39 1.00
C VAL A 79 7.71 19.44 -0.07
N ILE A 80 6.79 18.92 -0.88
CA ILE A 80 7.07 18.21 -2.12
C ILE A 80 6.71 19.15 -3.27
N ALA A 81 7.70 19.55 -4.08
CA ALA A 81 7.47 20.48 -5.19
C ALA A 81 6.71 19.85 -6.37
N SER A 82 6.96 18.56 -6.65
CA SER A 82 6.17 17.78 -7.60
C SER A 82 6.06 16.33 -7.15
N LEU A 83 4.87 15.78 -7.28
CA LEU A 83 4.64 14.36 -7.00
C LEU A 83 5.35 13.42 -8.00
N ASP A 84 5.75 13.90 -9.18
CA ASP A 84 6.48 13.10 -10.16
C ASP A 84 7.98 12.97 -9.81
N ASP A 85 8.52 13.89 -9.01
CA ASP A 85 9.90 13.83 -8.53
C ASP A 85 10.07 12.72 -7.50
N LYS A 86 11.28 12.14 -7.46
CA LYS A 86 11.64 11.13 -6.45
C LYS A 86 11.64 11.76 -5.05
N PRO A 87 11.26 11.01 -4.00
CA PRO A 87 11.39 11.51 -2.64
C PRO A 87 12.84 11.91 -2.33
N LEU A 88 13.02 13.03 -1.64
CA LEU A 88 14.33 13.59 -1.32
C LEU A 88 14.95 13.01 -0.04
N ASP A 89 14.12 12.79 0.97
CA ASP A 89 14.52 12.34 2.30
C ASP A 89 13.43 11.48 2.97
N ALA A 90 13.64 11.11 4.23
CA ALA A 90 12.68 10.32 5.00
C ALA A 90 11.34 11.05 5.22
N HIS A 91 11.37 12.36 5.49
CA HIS A 91 10.15 13.14 5.74
C HIS A 91 9.27 13.20 4.48
N ASP A 92 9.89 13.46 3.32
CA ASP A 92 9.24 13.41 2.00
C ASP A 92 8.62 12.02 1.77
N ALA A 93 9.39 10.94 2.01
CA ALA A 93 8.88 9.57 1.89
C ALA A 93 7.64 9.33 2.78
N TYR A 94 7.68 9.72 4.07
CA TYR A 94 6.53 9.60 4.96
C TYR A 94 5.33 10.43 4.48
N LEU A 95 5.54 11.66 3.98
CA LEU A 95 4.46 12.50 3.45
C LEU A 95 3.78 11.82 2.27
N ARG A 96 4.54 11.25 1.32
CA ARG A 96 3.98 10.49 0.19
C ARG A 96 3.14 9.30 0.65
N LEU A 97 3.59 8.55 1.65
CA LEU A 97 2.81 7.43 2.18
C LEU A 97 1.52 7.92 2.86
N HIS A 98 1.54 9.07 3.55
CA HIS A 98 0.33 9.69 4.08
C HIS A 98 -0.63 10.11 2.96
N LEU A 99 -0.16 10.71 1.87
CA LEU A 99 -1.01 11.12 0.75
C LEU A 99 -1.81 9.93 0.16
N LEU A 100 -1.20 8.74 0.09
CA LEU A 100 -1.88 7.51 -0.32
C LEU A 100 -2.93 7.06 0.70
N SER A 101 -2.56 6.98 1.98
CA SER A 101 -3.45 6.47 3.02
C SER A 101 -4.57 7.44 3.42
N HIS A 102 -4.37 8.75 3.23
CA HIS A 102 -5.42 9.77 3.30
C HIS A 102 -6.33 9.78 2.05
N ARG A 103 -5.98 9.00 1.01
CA ARG A 103 -6.68 8.95 -0.29
C ARG A 103 -6.65 10.25 -1.09
N LEU A 104 -5.67 11.11 -0.82
CA LEU A 104 -5.43 12.32 -1.61
C LEU A 104 -4.80 11.96 -2.95
N VAL A 105 -4.00 10.90 -2.98
CA VAL A 105 -3.35 10.36 -4.17
C VAL A 105 -3.72 8.88 -4.29
N LYS A 106 -4.07 8.43 -5.50
CA LYS A 106 -4.29 7.01 -5.79
C LYS A 106 -2.95 6.29 -5.98
N PRO A 107 -2.87 4.95 -5.83
CA PRO A 107 -1.70 4.19 -6.24
C PRO A 107 -1.22 4.57 -7.65
N HIS A 108 0.10 4.69 -7.82
CA HIS A 108 0.78 5.19 -9.05
C HIS A 108 0.50 6.65 -9.42
N GLY A 109 -0.14 7.41 -8.53
CA GLY A 109 -0.39 8.85 -8.68
C GLY A 109 0.79 9.74 -8.28
N GLN A 110 1.88 9.16 -7.79
CA GLN A 110 3.11 9.84 -7.38
C GLN A 110 4.32 8.91 -7.54
N SER A 111 5.51 9.47 -7.65
CA SER A 111 6.77 8.73 -7.61
C SER A 111 7.10 8.28 -6.18
N LEU A 112 7.55 7.05 -6.06
CA LEU A 112 8.10 6.45 -4.84
C LEU A 112 9.45 5.79 -5.11
N ASP A 113 10.11 6.18 -6.20
CA ASP A 113 11.39 5.63 -6.62
C ASP A 113 12.43 5.82 -5.52
N GLY A 114 13.08 4.72 -5.11
CA GLY A 114 14.12 4.76 -4.09
C GLY A 114 13.63 4.87 -2.63
N VAL A 115 12.31 4.86 -2.38
CA VAL A 115 11.73 5.05 -1.04
C VAL A 115 12.34 4.11 0.02
N PHE A 116 12.64 2.86 -0.33
CA PHE A 116 13.27 1.89 0.60
C PHE A 116 14.65 2.34 1.11
N GLY A 117 15.40 3.11 0.31
CA GLY A 117 16.71 3.63 0.66
C GLY A 117 16.65 4.82 1.62
N LEU A 118 15.49 5.48 1.73
CA LEU A 118 15.28 6.68 2.55
C LEU A 118 14.70 6.34 3.93
N LEU A 119 13.92 5.26 4.05
CA LEU A 119 13.30 4.87 5.30
C LEU A 119 14.25 4.06 6.17
N ALA A 120 14.42 4.43 7.44
CA ALA A 120 15.17 3.66 8.42
C ALA A 120 14.48 2.32 8.71
N ASN A 121 15.26 1.28 9.05
CA ASN A 121 14.67 0.07 9.65
C ASN A 121 14.41 0.38 11.14
N VAL A 122 13.17 0.21 11.60
CA VAL A 122 12.73 0.71 12.92
C VAL A 122 12.12 -0.43 13.72
N ALA A 123 12.39 -0.47 15.03
CA ALA A 123 11.60 -1.25 15.97
C ALA A 123 10.35 -0.44 16.35
N TRP A 124 9.19 -0.89 15.88
CA TRP A 124 7.89 -0.30 16.21
C TRP A 124 7.42 -0.84 17.55
N THR A 125 7.27 0.03 18.54
CA THR A 125 7.03 -0.40 19.93
C THR A 125 5.81 0.28 20.56
N SER A 126 5.34 -0.26 21.69
CA SER A 126 4.32 0.36 22.53
C SER A 126 4.70 1.75 23.08
N LEU A 127 5.98 2.15 23.00
CA LEU A 127 6.46 3.49 23.38
C LEU A 127 6.74 4.40 22.17
N GLY A 128 6.39 3.97 20.96
CA GLY A 128 6.72 4.65 19.70
C GLY A 128 7.96 4.05 19.01
N PRO A 129 8.47 4.70 17.95
CA PRO A 129 9.58 4.19 17.17
C PRO A 129 10.90 4.25 17.95
N VAL A 130 11.73 3.23 17.76
CA VAL A 130 13.05 3.07 18.38
C VAL A 130 14.03 2.55 17.32
N ALA A 131 15.26 3.06 17.30
CA ALA A 131 16.31 2.50 16.46
C ALA A 131 16.57 1.03 16.85
N VAL A 132 16.70 0.14 15.86
CA VAL A 132 16.82 -1.30 16.12
C VAL A 132 17.98 -1.63 17.06
N ASP A 133 19.12 -0.97 16.87
CA ASP A 133 20.34 -1.20 17.65
C ASP A 133 20.21 -0.76 19.12
N ASP A 134 19.23 0.09 19.43
CA ASP A 134 18.99 0.61 20.78
C ASP A 134 17.95 -0.20 21.57
N ILE A 135 17.27 -1.17 20.95
CA ILE A 135 16.03 -1.74 21.50
C ILE A 135 16.21 -2.39 22.87
N GLU A 136 17.34 -3.07 23.12
CA GLU A 136 17.58 -3.73 24.41
C GLU A 136 17.92 -2.73 25.53
N ARG A 137 18.61 -1.64 25.21
CA ARG A 137 18.81 -0.52 26.14
C ARG A 137 17.48 0.12 26.51
N VAL A 138 16.63 0.39 25.52
CA VAL A 138 15.29 0.96 25.74
C VAL A 138 14.40 0.01 26.53
N ARG A 139 14.49 -1.31 26.29
CA ARG A 139 13.77 -2.34 27.07
C ARG A 139 14.16 -2.33 28.54
N LEU A 140 15.44 -2.18 28.85
CA LEU A 140 15.91 -2.04 30.23
C LEU A 140 15.40 -0.75 30.88
N ASN A 141 15.48 0.38 30.18
CA ASN A 141 14.97 1.67 30.66
C ASN A 141 13.46 1.61 30.96
N ALA A 142 12.67 1.02 30.05
CA ALA A 142 11.23 0.83 30.25
C ALA A 142 10.94 0.00 31.51
N ARG A 143 11.66 -1.13 31.71
CA ARG A 143 11.50 -1.96 32.90
C ARG A 143 11.88 -1.24 34.19
N ALA A 144 12.93 -0.41 34.17
CA ALA A 144 13.35 0.37 35.32
C ALA A 144 12.26 1.35 35.79
N GLU A 145 11.42 1.83 34.87
CA GLU A 145 10.26 2.67 35.14
C GLU A 145 8.96 1.89 35.37
N GLY A 146 9.02 0.55 35.42
CA GLY A 146 7.83 -0.30 35.57
C GLY A 146 6.94 -0.39 34.33
N LEU A 147 7.44 0.02 33.16
CA LEU A 147 6.71 -0.03 31.89
C LEU A 147 6.94 -1.36 31.16
N HIS A 148 5.92 -1.82 30.46
CA HIS A 148 6.03 -2.94 29.53
C HIS A 148 6.30 -2.45 28.10
N LEU A 149 7.44 -2.86 27.54
CA LEU A 149 7.80 -2.60 26.15
C LEU A 149 7.44 -3.79 25.27
N GLN A 150 6.45 -3.63 24.41
CA GLN A 150 6.11 -4.57 23.34
C GLN A 150 6.74 -4.07 22.04
N VAL A 151 7.39 -4.96 21.29
CA VAL A 151 7.81 -4.71 19.90
C VAL A 151 6.80 -5.39 19.01
N THR A 152 6.05 -4.61 18.22
CA THR A 152 4.98 -5.13 17.34
C THR A 152 5.53 -5.48 15.96
N SER A 153 6.52 -4.74 15.48
CA SER A 153 7.17 -4.98 14.18
C SER A 153 8.60 -4.45 14.16
N ILE A 154 9.44 -5.02 13.30
CA ILE A 154 10.77 -4.48 12.93
C ILE A 154 10.79 -4.37 11.42
N ASP A 155 10.57 -3.17 10.91
CA ASP A 155 10.42 -2.92 9.48
C ASP A 155 10.63 -1.43 9.15
N LYS A 156 10.81 -1.12 7.86
CA LYS A 156 10.87 0.25 7.31
C LYS A 156 9.49 0.91 7.19
N PHE A 157 8.43 0.11 7.10
CA PHE A 157 7.06 0.61 6.94
C PHE A 157 6.26 0.33 8.22
N PRO A 158 5.68 1.35 8.85
CA PRO A 158 4.77 1.13 9.97
C PRO A 158 3.38 0.68 9.51
N ARG A 159 2.53 0.37 10.50
CA ARG A 159 1.09 0.13 10.31
C ARG A 159 0.39 1.43 9.95
N MET A 160 -0.51 1.39 8.99
CA MET A 160 -1.24 2.58 8.52
C MET A 160 -2.07 3.24 9.63
N THR A 161 -2.74 2.43 10.45
CA THR A 161 -3.69 2.90 11.47
C THR A 161 -3.03 3.65 12.63
N ASP A 162 -1.72 3.50 12.79
CA ASP A 162 -0.95 4.27 13.78
C ASP A 162 -0.76 5.73 13.35
N TYR A 163 -1.09 6.07 12.09
CA TYR A 163 -0.94 7.40 11.49
C TYR A 163 -2.27 7.98 10.98
N VAL A 164 -3.07 7.15 10.30
CA VAL A 164 -4.37 7.55 9.73
C VAL A 164 -5.36 6.39 9.71
N VAL A 165 -6.61 6.69 10.06
CA VAL A 165 -7.75 5.78 9.92
C VAL A 165 -8.72 6.38 8.89
N PRO A 166 -8.70 5.93 7.62
CA PRO A 166 -9.55 6.50 6.59
C PRO A 166 -11.03 6.19 6.85
N ALA A 167 -11.89 7.20 6.66
CA ALA A 167 -13.32 7.07 6.90
C ALA A 167 -13.98 6.02 5.98
N GLY A 168 -14.92 5.26 6.53
CA GLY A 168 -15.71 4.25 5.82
C GLY A 168 -14.98 2.94 5.56
N VAL A 169 -13.90 2.64 6.29
CA VAL A 169 -13.09 1.41 6.14
C VAL A 169 -13.15 0.60 7.42
N ARG A 170 -13.09 -0.74 7.28
CA ARG A 170 -12.86 -1.66 8.40
C ARG A 170 -11.57 -2.44 8.17
N ILE A 171 -10.78 -2.60 9.22
CA ILE A 171 -9.56 -3.41 9.23
C ILE A 171 -9.62 -4.28 10.48
N ALA A 172 -9.72 -5.60 10.29
CA ALA A 172 -9.89 -6.53 11.40
C ALA A 172 -8.57 -6.80 12.15
N ASP A 173 -7.47 -6.89 11.41
CA ASP A 173 -6.11 -6.93 11.94
C ASP A 173 -5.28 -5.80 11.30
N ALA A 174 -4.97 -4.78 12.11
CA ALA A 174 -4.26 -3.60 11.66
C ALA A 174 -2.78 -3.85 11.35
N ASP A 175 -2.19 -4.95 11.84
CA ASP A 175 -0.79 -5.30 11.58
C ASP A 175 -0.54 -5.60 10.10
N ARG A 176 -1.62 -5.85 9.32
CA ARG A 176 -1.55 -6.28 7.92
C ARG A 176 -1.80 -5.19 6.89
N VAL A 177 -1.89 -3.93 7.32
CA VAL A 177 -2.05 -2.79 6.42
C VAL A 177 -0.93 -1.79 6.66
N ARG A 178 0.00 -1.70 5.71
CA ARG A 178 1.14 -0.77 5.79
C ARG A 178 0.71 0.66 5.52
N LEU A 179 1.37 1.62 6.19
CA LEU A 179 1.29 3.03 5.78
C LEU A 179 1.68 3.15 4.30
N GLY A 180 0.87 3.90 3.54
CA GLY A 180 0.94 3.95 2.08
C GLY A 180 -0.06 3.02 1.37
N ALA A 181 -0.80 2.17 2.09
CA ALA A 181 -1.96 1.49 1.53
C ALA A 181 -3.10 2.49 1.27
N HIS A 182 -3.83 2.32 0.16
CA HIS A 182 -4.98 3.13 -0.21
C HIS A 182 -6.27 2.30 -0.12
N LEU A 183 -7.11 2.57 0.88
CA LEU A 183 -8.36 1.84 1.10
C LEU A 183 -9.59 2.72 0.86
N ALA A 184 -10.23 2.56 -0.30
CA ALA A 184 -11.44 3.32 -0.63
C ALA A 184 -12.60 3.04 0.34
N ALA A 185 -13.51 4.01 0.48
CA ALA A 185 -14.67 3.85 1.35
C ALA A 185 -15.50 2.63 0.94
N GLY A 186 -15.99 1.87 1.93
CA GLY A 186 -16.65 0.57 1.74
C GLY A 186 -15.70 -0.63 1.83
N THR A 187 -14.38 -0.41 1.78
CA THR A 187 -13.41 -1.51 1.91
C THR A 187 -13.43 -2.14 3.30
N THR A 188 -13.41 -3.48 3.32
CA THR A 188 -13.16 -4.27 4.53
C THR A 188 -11.93 -5.13 4.30
N VAL A 189 -10.90 -4.94 5.14
CA VAL A 189 -9.76 -5.85 5.23
C VAL A 189 -10.01 -6.79 6.41
N MET A 190 -10.19 -8.08 6.14
CA MET A 190 -10.37 -9.11 7.16
C MET A 190 -9.01 -9.59 7.70
N HIS A 191 -9.00 -10.44 8.72
CA HIS A 191 -7.80 -10.88 9.43
C HIS A 191 -6.72 -11.50 8.52
N GLU A 192 -7.11 -12.23 7.48
CA GLU A 192 -6.16 -12.83 6.52
C GLU A 192 -5.74 -11.83 5.41
N GLY A 193 -6.51 -10.75 5.27
CA GLY A 193 -6.28 -9.68 4.32
C GLY A 193 -4.96 -8.97 4.58
N PHE A 194 -4.24 -8.60 3.53
CA PHE A 194 -3.01 -7.81 3.62
C PHE A 194 -2.98 -6.78 2.50
N VAL A 195 -2.59 -5.54 2.80
CA VAL A 195 -2.43 -4.48 1.80
C VAL A 195 -1.10 -3.77 2.00
N ASN A 196 -0.28 -3.80 0.95
CA ASN A 196 1.04 -3.18 0.94
C ASN A 196 0.96 -1.67 0.61
N PHE A 197 2.10 -0.97 0.64
CA PHE A 197 2.18 0.43 0.21
C PHE A 197 1.99 0.56 -1.32
N ASN A 198 1.53 1.73 -1.76
CA ASN A 198 1.23 2.04 -3.16
C ASN A 198 0.29 0.99 -3.80
N ALA A 199 -0.65 0.48 -3.01
CA ALA A 199 -1.56 -0.58 -3.39
C ALA A 199 -2.89 -0.44 -2.65
N GLY A 200 -3.89 -1.18 -3.09
CA GLY A 200 -5.17 -1.28 -2.38
C GLY A 200 -6.37 -1.19 -3.31
N THR A 201 -7.44 -0.57 -2.83
CA THR A 201 -8.77 -0.62 -3.43
C THR A 201 -9.20 0.76 -3.93
N LEU A 202 -9.92 0.79 -5.06
CA LEU A 202 -10.49 2.00 -5.64
C LEU A 202 -12.01 2.15 -5.42
N GLY A 203 -12.64 1.19 -4.74
CA GLY A 203 -14.04 1.24 -4.36
C GLY A 203 -14.36 0.30 -3.20
N THR A 204 -15.60 -0.16 -3.14
CA THR A 204 -16.05 -1.15 -2.15
C THR A 204 -15.46 -2.51 -2.49
N SER A 205 -14.76 -3.14 -1.54
CA SER A 205 -14.13 -4.44 -1.72
C SER A 205 -14.05 -5.22 -0.41
N MET A 206 -14.23 -6.54 -0.48
CA MET A 206 -13.83 -7.46 0.57
C MET A 206 -12.39 -7.95 0.32
N VAL A 207 -11.50 -7.73 1.28
CA VAL A 207 -10.08 -8.11 1.18
C VAL A 207 -9.74 -9.10 2.29
N GLU A 208 -9.68 -10.37 1.92
CA GLU A 208 -9.34 -11.50 2.78
C GLU A 208 -8.04 -12.20 2.31
N GLY A 209 -7.47 -11.76 1.18
CA GLY A 209 -6.17 -12.19 0.68
C GLY A 209 -5.14 -11.05 0.62
N ARG A 210 -4.03 -11.29 -0.09
CA ARG A 210 -2.85 -10.41 -0.12
C ARG A 210 -2.84 -9.53 -1.37
N ILE A 211 -2.86 -8.21 -1.16
CA ILE A 211 -2.67 -7.17 -2.17
C ILE A 211 -1.20 -6.71 -2.14
N SER A 212 -0.41 -7.15 -3.13
CA SER A 212 1.00 -6.80 -3.24
C SER A 212 1.24 -5.33 -3.58
N ALA A 213 2.46 -4.83 -3.34
CA ALA A 213 2.82 -3.45 -3.66
C ALA A 213 2.60 -3.14 -5.15
N GLY A 214 2.00 -2.00 -5.45
CA GLY A 214 1.60 -1.62 -6.81
C GLY A 214 0.27 -2.21 -7.27
N VAL A 215 -0.29 -3.22 -6.60
CA VAL A 215 -1.54 -3.85 -7.05
C VAL A 215 -2.74 -2.98 -6.71
N VAL A 216 -3.62 -2.80 -7.69
CA VAL A 216 -4.86 -2.04 -7.56
C VAL A 216 -6.05 -2.96 -7.80
N VAL A 217 -7.06 -2.85 -6.94
CA VAL A 217 -8.32 -3.61 -7.00
C VAL A 217 -9.48 -2.65 -7.28
N GLY A 218 -10.21 -2.92 -8.35
CA GLY A 218 -11.37 -2.14 -8.79
C GLY A 218 -12.59 -2.28 -7.88
N ASN A 219 -13.60 -1.47 -8.16
CA ASN A 219 -14.82 -1.43 -7.36
C ASN A 219 -15.63 -2.73 -7.45
N GLY A 220 -16.16 -3.20 -6.32
CA GLY A 220 -16.96 -4.41 -6.21
C GLY A 220 -16.17 -5.71 -6.35
N SER A 221 -14.84 -5.64 -6.39
CA SER A 221 -13.99 -6.83 -6.50
C SER A 221 -13.59 -7.36 -5.14
N ASP A 222 -13.69 -8.68 -4.99
CA ASP A 222 -13.40 -9.40 -3.75
C ASP A 222 -12.16 -10.29 -3.89
N ILE A 223 -11.28 -10.21 -2.88
CA ILE A 223 -10.05 -10.99 -2.77
C ILE A 223 -10.26 -12.00 -1.65
N GLY A 224 -10.61 -13.23 -1.99
CA GLY A 224 -10.98 -14.27 -1.03
C GLY A 224 -9.87 -14.69 -0.08
N GLY A 225 -10.24 -15.38 1.00
CA GLY A 225 -9.36 -15.78 2.10
C GLY A 225 -8.06 -16.43 1.63
N GLY A 226 -6.91 -15.87 2.01
CA GLY A 226 -5.59 -16.41 1.68
C GLY A 226 -5.17 -16.27 0.21
N ALA A 227 -6.01 -15.65 -0.64
CA ALA A 227 -5.69 -15.44 -2.04
C ALA A 227 -4.44 -14.57 -2.24
N SER A 228 -3.79 -14.72 -3.39
CA SER A 228 -2.52 -14.06 -3.72
C SER A 228 -2.65 -13.18 -4.96
N THR A 229 -2.39 -11.88 -4.83
CA THR A 229 -2.06 -11.05 -6.00
C THR A 229 -0.54 -10.92 -6.10
N MET A 230 0.02 -11.34 -7.22
CA MET A 230 1.47 -11.40 -7.38
C MET A 230 2.07 -10.00 -7.53
N GLY A 231 3.04 -9.64 -6.68
CA GLY A 231 3.84 -8.43 -6.88
C GLY A 231 4.88 -8.63 -7.99
N THR A 232 5.41 -7.53 -8.53
CA THR A 232 6.54 -7.50 -9.47
C THR A 232 7.73 -8.35 -8.98
N LEU A 233 8.01 -8.31 -7.67
CA LEU A 233 9.11 -9.05 -7.03
C LEU A 233 8.87 -10.56 -6.90
N SER A 234 7.63 -11.05 -7.06
CA SER A 234 7.25 -12.45 -6.87
C SER A 234 7.34 -13.29 -8.14
N GLY A 235 8.09 -12.83 -9.16
CA GLY A 235 8.30 -13.54 -10.43
C GLY A 235 7.41 -13.10 -11.60
N GLY A 236 6.71 -11.97 -11.47
CA GLY A 236 5.79 -11.42 -12.49
C GLY A 236 6.41 -10.62 -13.63
N GLY A 237 7.74 -10.48 -13.64
CA GLY A 237 8.40 -9.53 -14.54
C GLY A 237 8.06 -8.08 -14.18
N ASN A 238 8.12 -7.17 -15.15
CA ASN A 238 7.93 -5.72 -14.95
C ASN A 238 6.47 -5.25 -15.00
N VAL A 239 5.49 -6.17 -15.03
CA VAL A 239 4.07 -5.83 -15.19
C VAL A 239 3.44 -5.61 -13.83
N VAL A 240 2.86 -4.43 -13.63
CA VAL A 240 2.04 -4.13 -12.45
C VAL A 240 0.69 -4.82 -12.63
N ILE A 241 0.34 -5.72 -11.71
CA ILE A 241 -0.95 -6.42 -11.73
C ILE A 241 -2.06 -5.46 -11.27
N SER A 242 -3.15 -5.41 -12.03
CA SER A 242 -4.40 -4.77 -11.65
C SER A 242 -5.55 -5.78 -11.71
N ILE A 243 -6.50 -5.65 -10.80
CA ILE A 243 -7.77 -6.39 -10.82
C ILE A 243 -8.86 -5.36 -11.13
N GLY A 244 -9.63 -5.59 -12.19
CA GLY A 244 -10.73 -4.71 -12.59
C GLY A 244 -11.89 -4.72 -11.60
N GLU A 245 -13.06 -4.31 -12.07
CA GLU A 245 -14.29 -4.21 -11.28
C GLU A 245 -15.05 -5.55 -11.22
N ARG A 246 -15.79 -5.76 -10.14
CA ARG A 246 -16.71 -6.91 -9.95
C ARG A 246 -16.04 -8.27 -10.19
N CYS A 247 -14.76 -8.37 -9.87
CA CYS A 247 -14.01 -9.62 -9.94
C CYS A 247 -14.14 -10.42 -8.64
N LEU A 248 -13.98 -11.74 -8.73
CA LEU A 248 -13.88 -12.62 -7.57
C LEU A 248 -12.63 -13.49 -7.68
N ILE A 249 -11.66 -13.26 -6.78
CA ILE A 249 -10.53 -14.17 -6.61
C ILE A 249 -10.89 -15.12 -5.47
N GLY A 250 -11.10 -16.39 -5.78
CA GLY A 250 -11.49 -17.40 -4.80
C GLY A 250 -10.47 -17.59 -3.67
N ALA A 251 -10.91 -18.16 -2.55
CA ALA A 251 -10.04 -18.46 -1.43
C ALA A 251 -8.85 -19.35 -1.86
N GLU A 252 -7.66 -19.07 -1.34
CA GLU A 252 -6.39 -19.75 -1.67
C GLU A 252 -6.05 -19.75 -3.17
N ALA A 253 -6.71 -18.93 -3.98
CA ALA A 253 -6.36 -18.74 -5.38
C ALA A 253 -5.16 -17.79 -5.52
N GLY A 254 -4.63 -17.68 -6.73
CA GLY A 254 -3.57 -16.73 -7.01
C GLY A 254 -3.62 -16.19 -8.43
N VAL A 255 -3.27 -14.91 -8.59
CA VAL A 255 -3.24 -14.24 -9.89
C VAL A 255 -1.88 -13.62 -10.13
N GLY A 256 -1.30 -14.01 -11.26
CA GLY A 256 -0.03 -13.55 -11.78
C GLY A 256 -0.13 -12.78 -13.10
N ILE A 257 -1.35 -12.35 -13.47
CA ILE A 257 -1.67 -11.52 -14.63
C ILE A 257 -2.66 -10.43 -14.18
N ALA A 258 -2.79 -9.34 -14.96
CA ALA A 258 -3.89 -8.41 -14.74
C ALA A 258 -5.22 -9.07 -15.13
N LEU A 259 -6.29 -8.73 -14.44
CA LEU A 259 -7.67 -9.09 -14.79
C LEU A 259 -8.41 -7.82 -15.19
N GLY A 260 -9.22 -7.92 -16.25
CA GLY A 260 -10.23 -6.90 -16.58
C GLY A 260 -11.39 -6.95 -15.60
N ASP A 261 -12.58 -6.58 -16.06
CA ASP A 261 -13.80 -6.61 -15.23
C ASP A 261 -14.47 -7.99 -15.26
N GLU A 262 -15.30 -8.29 -14.27
CA GLU A 262 -16.17 -9.49 -14.26
C GLU A 262 -15.40 -10.82 -14.39
N CYS A 263 -14.15 -10.85 -13.92
CA CYS A 263 -13.33 -12.05 -13.92
C CYS A 263 -13.51 -12.86 -12.63
N VAL A 264 -13.47 -14.18 -12.75
CA VAL A 264 -13.53 -15.10 -11.61
C VAL A 264 -12.34 -16.04 -11.67
N VAL A 265 -11.67 -16.24 -10.55
CA VAL A 265 -10.63 -17.28 -10.39
C VAL A 265 -11.11 -18.26 -9.35
N GLU A 266 -11.24 -19.52 -9.73
CA GLU A 266 -11.64 -20.60 -8.85
C GLU A 266 -10.76 -20.66 -7.58
N ALA A 267 -11.36 -21.01 -6.44
CA ALA A 267 -10.65 -21.26 -5.21
C ALA A 267 -9.53 -22.32 -5.39
N GLY A 268 -8.36 -22.07 -4.81
CA GLY A 268 -7.19 -22.95 -4.91
C GLY A 268 -6.48 -22.94 -6.27
N LEU A 269 -6.96 -22.17 -7.26
CA LEU A 269 -6.29 -22.05 -8.56
C LEU A 269 -5.29 -20.88 -8.56
N TYR A 270 -4.01 -21.18 -8.82
CA TYR A 270 -3.02 -20.17 -9.13
C TYR A 270 -2.84 -20.02 -10.65
N VAL A 271 -3.22 -18.86 -11.19
CA VAL A 271 -3.02 -18.46 -12.59
C VAL A 271 -1.75 -17.62 -12.71
N THR A 272 -0.62 -18.27 -13.01
CA THR A 272 0.64 -17.57 -13.31
C THR A 272 0.65 -17.07 -14.76
N ALA A 273 1.46 -16.07 -15.09
CA ALA A 273 1.61 -15.59 -16.47
C ALA A 273 2.00 -16.69 -17.48
N GLY A 274 2.73 -17.71 -17.02
CA GLY A 274 3.16 -18.85 -17.84
C GLY A 274 2.17 -20.03 -17.88
N THR A 275 1.11 -20.01 -17.07
CA THR A 275 0.11 -21.08 -17.02
C THR A 275 -0.50 -21.28 -18.41
N ARG A 276 -0.51 -22.52 -18.90
CA ARG A 276 -1.18 -22.89 -20.15
C ARG A 276 -2.67 -23.06 -19.87
N VAL A 277 -3.50 -22.33 -20.59
CA VAL A 277 -4.94 -22.23 -20.40
C VAL A 277 -5.64 -22.74 -21.65
N THR A 278 -6.58 -23.67 -21.45
CA THR A 278 -7.41 -24.23 -22.53
C THR A 278 -8.63 -23.35 -22.74
N MET A 279 -8.83 -22.90 -23.97
CA MET A 279 -9.92 -22.03 -24.41
C MET A 279 -11.17 -22.84 -24.82
N PRO A 280 -12.34 -22.20 -25.02
CA PRO A 280 -13.58 -22.87 -25.44
C PRO A 280 -13.51 -23.66 -26.76
N ASP A 281 -12.69 -23.22 -27.70
CA ASP A 281 -12.40 -23.90 -28.97
C ASP A 281 -11.32 -24.99 -28.87
N GLY A 282 -10.77 -25.23 -27.68
CA GLY A 282 -9.69 -26.18 -27.45
C GLY A 282 -8.29 -25.62 -27.73
N GLN A 283 -8.17 -24.36 -28.19
CA GLN A 283 -6.86 -23.70 -28.31
C GLN A 283 -6.20 -23.59 -26.93
N ILE A 284 -4.87 -23.74 -26.87
CA ILE A 284 -4.10 -23.58 -25.65
C ILE A 284 -3.21 -22.34 -25.78
N VAL A 285 -3.42 -21.36 -24.90
CA VAL A 285 -2.65 -20.10 -24.83
C VAL A 285 -1.93 -19.96 -23.49
N LYS A 286 -0.95 -19.07 -23.39
CA LYS A 286 -0.42 -18.69 -22.06
C LYS A 286 -1.34 -17.66 -21.41
N ALA A 287 -1.54 -17.74 -20.09
CA ALA A 287 -2.41 -16.84 -19.36
C ALA A 287 -2.03 -15.35 -19.54
N ARG A 288 -0.74 -15.02 -19.74
CA ARG A 288 -0.30 -13.66 -20.06
C ARG A 288 -0.97 -13.05 -21.29
N GLU A 289 -1.42 -13.88 -22.24
CA GLU A 289 -2.12 -13.42 -23.44
C GLU A 289 -3.52 -12.94 -23.09
N LEU A 290 -4.11 -13.44 -21.99
CA LEU A 290 -5.42 -13.05 -21.47
C LEU A 290 -5.34 -11.91 -20.43
N SER A 291 -4.15 -11.32 -20.23
CA SER A 291 -3.95 -10.30 -19.20
C SER A 291 -4.76 -9.04 -19.52
N GLY A 292 -5.58 -8.61 -18.57
CA GLY A 292 -6.46 -7.44 -18.69
C GLY A 292 -7.79 -7.69 -19.42
N ALA A 293 -8.01 -8.92 -19.91
CA ALA A 293 -9.29 -9.28 -20.51
C ALA A 293 -10.39 -9.42 -19.44
N SER A 294 -11.62 -9.08 -19.82
CA SER A 294 -12.80 -9.10 -18.96
C SER A 294 -13.66 -10.34 -19.18
N ASN A 295 -14.59 -10.64 -18.27
CA ASN A 295 -15.61 -11.69 -18.39
C ASN A 295 -15.04 -13.11 -18.54
N ILE A 296 -13.96 -13.42 -17.80
CA ILE A 296 -13.30 -14.74 -17.83
C ILE A 296 -13.45 -15.46 -16.49
N LEU A 297 -13.94 -16.69 -16.53
CA LEU A 297 -13.82 -17.68 -15.45
C LEU A 297 -12.58 -18.54 -15.69
N PHE A 298 -11.58 -18.41 -14.82
CA PHE A 298 -10.45 -19.33 -14.73
C PHE A 298 -10.77 -20.45 -13.75
N ARG A 299 -10.67 -21.70 -14.22
CA ARG A 299 -10.90 -22.90 -13.39
C ARG A 299 -9.94 -24.03 -13.74
N ARG A 300 -9.76 -24.97 -12.83
CA ARG A 300 -9.12 -26.26 -13.05
C ARG A 300 -10.20 -27.31 -13.26
N ASN A 301 -10.17 -27.97 -14.41
CA ASN A 301 -11.02 -29.12 -14.65
C ASN A 301 -10.66 -30.24 -13.67
N SER A 302 -11.59 -30.64 -12.80
CA SER A 302 -11.34 -31.62 -11.75
C SER A 302 -11.20 -33.06 -12.24
N VAL A 303 -11.59 -33.34 -13.49
CA VAL A 303 -11.43 -34.67 -14.11
C VAL A 303 -10.10 -34.76 -14.86
N THR A 304 -9.75 -33.74 -15.65
CA THR A 304 -8.56 -33.77 -16.51
C THR A 304 -7.33 -33.09 -15.90
N GLY A 305 -7.52 -32.27 -14.88
CA GLY A 305 -6.49 -31.42 -14.29
C GLY A 305 -6.12 -30.19 -15.12
N ALA A 306 -6.69 -30.02 -16.32
CA ALA A 306 -6.40 -28.91 -17.21
C ALA A 306 -6.89 -27.57 -16.62
N VAL A 307 -6.09 -26.51 -16.75
CA VAL A 307 -6.54 -25.15 -16.47
C VAL A 307 -7.29 -24.62 -17.70
N GLU A 308 -8.47 -24.07 -17.47
CA GLU A 308 -9.41 -23.62 -18.50
C GLU A 308 -9.78 -22.16 -18.27
N ALA A 309 -9.99 -21.42 -19.37
CA ALA A 309 -10.69 -20.13 -19.37
C ALA A 309 -12.04 -20.33 -20.05
N ARG A 310 -13.11 -19.97 -19.35
CA ARG A 310 -14.49 -20.04 -19.84
C ARG A 310 -15.11 -18.63 -19.80
N PRO A 311 -16.08 -18.31 -20.67
CA PRO A 311 -16.83 -17.06 -20.54
C PRO A 311 -17.55 -17.00 -19.18
N ASN A 312 -17.49 -15.85 -18.53
CA ASN A 312 -18.27 -15.54 -17.33
C ASN A 312 -19.33 -14.50 -17.69
N ASN A 313 -20.62 -14.83 -17.55
CA ASN A 313 -21.74 -13.94 -17.90
C ASN A 313 -21.68 -13.36 -19.34
N ALA A 314 -20.92 -13.96 -20.24
CA ALA A 314 -20.70 -13.50 -21.61
C ALA A 314 -20.85 -14.65 -22.62
N VAL A 315 -21.20 -14.32 -23.86
CA VAL A 315 -21.21 -15.26 -24.99
C VAL A 315 -19.80 -15.32 -25.58
N TRP A 316 -19.28 -16.52 -25.82
CA TRP A 316 -17.97 -16.68 -26.45
C TRP A 316 -18.01 -16.27 -27.93
N GLY A 317 -17.27 -15.22 -28.30
CA GLY A 317 -17.11 -14.75 -29.68
C GLY A 317 -15.82 -15.20 -30.38
N GLY A 318 -14.84 -15.71 -29.62
CA GLY A 318 -13.51 -16.06 -30.11
C GLY A 318 -12.41 -15.42 -29.27
N LEU A 319 -11.16 -15.88 -29.43
CA LEU A 319 -10.01 -15.33 -28.71
C LEU A 319 -9.78 -13.85 -29.07
N ASN A 320 -9.84 -13.51 -30.36
CA ASN A 320 -9.64 -12.13 -30.81
C ASN A 320 -10.66 -11.16 -30.18
N ASP A 321 -11.92 -11.58 -30.02
CA ASP A 321 -12.94 -10.74 -29.39
C ASP A 321 -12.65 -10.50 -27.90
N ILE A 322 -12.12 -11.51 -27.20
CA ILE A 322 -11.67 -11.38 -25.80
C ILE A 322 -10.44 -10.46 -25.69
N LEU A 323 -9.53 -10.50 -26.67
CA LEU A 323 -8.31 -9.68 -26.70
C LEU A 323 -8.54 -8.24 -27.17
N HIS A 324 -9.60 -7.98 -27.95
CA HIS A 324 -9.78 -6.73 -28.69
C HIS A 324 -11.14 -6.04 -28.47
N SER A 325 -11.99 -6.53 -27.57
CA SER A 325 -13.26 -5.86 -27.19
C SER A 325 -13.08 -4.54 -26.43
N HIS A 326 -11.85 -4.05 -26.27
CA HIS A 326 -11.50 -2.86 -25.48
C HIS A 326 -10.64 -1.83 -26.25
N ASN A 327 -10.76 -1.74 -27.58
CA ASN A 327 -10.32 -0.55 -28.32
C ASN A 327 -11.38 0.56 -28.25
#